data_AF-A0A418RMT3-F1
#
_entry.id   AF-A0A418RMT3-F1
#
_cell.length_a   1.000
_cell.length_b   1.000
_cell.length_c   1.000
_cell.angle_alpha   90.00
_cell.angle_beta   90.00
_cell.angle_gamma   90.00
#
_symmetry.space_group_name_H-M   'P 1'
#
loop_
_entity.id
_entity.type
_entity.pdbx_description
1 polymer ?
#
loop_
_entity_poly.entity_id
_entity_poly.type
_entity_poly.pdbx_seq_one_letter_code
_entity_poly.pdbx_strand_id
1 'polypeptide(L)'
;MTSNHYNKLSLSELKSQAEQGDMQAQFALGLYYLPTEITEEGWEFKGKLFDDYFLASIDGLVIDPKIFSAFEAAENNREVNDELAFMWFEKAAKQGHMESQYALARCYFEGRGVEQRDKSAFEWVEKSSMQGFSEAHCLLGDLYRDGRGVEANDTKALDYYKCAIDGGVSSAYIKWIKMVLMAQGIVDYDEAKDEAEDFVKKIIQHIDDQIQTCEKHRFYGQDISCIGRNEIVVPEDDEDTIEFEEALKRIKKITKWQNQVITEQAQVIIKKNQEKTELKLTVKRYKHEIDDKNKALYEKEKELEDMMSMFAHKFRSPLDAIIYNTQHDNQIALYTEAAQTMRGLLNIFSIISTDTDILKDKIKQDYQGSGNLEAVFCKTLDMILLHLLSVSGAEKIQQHYLSYAKAQSKCDTQVNYKTWCEEYFELEQTMQAEWEASYAQLIKQSPTLEQRLTWLEQYFYKLDVIGFDRTDIQFKEYGTTESLLTILLNEILVNVFKYYSSESKQAVVLEWVEREGYQVLICSNPSIRSERTIIKGSHKGHVFLSTLARKTDSLFNKPILQDNFVLEFGLPNELLISK
;
A
#
# COMPACT_ATOMS: atom_id res chain seq x y z
N MET A 1 -28.53 -23.43 -11.79
CA MET A 1 -28.08 -23.17 -13.18
C MET A 1 -27.27 -21.88 -13.15
N THR A 2 -25.98 -22.02 -13.45
CA THR A 2 -24.97 -20.99 -13.81
C THR A 2 -24.88 -19.70 -12.98
N SER A 3 -24.17 -19.79 -11.86
CA SER A 3 -23.38 -18.66 -11.32
C SER A 3 -22.24 -18.38 -12.29
N ASN A 4 -22.31 -17.27 -13.03
CA ASN A 4 -21.22 -16.79 -13.88
C ASN A 4 -20.03 -16.39 -13.00
N HIS A 5 -19.14 -17.33 -12.71
CA HIS A 5 -17.76 -17.02 -12.35
C HIS A 5 -17.07 -16.48 -13.60
N TYR A 6 -17.14 -15.17 -13.80
CA TYR A 6 -16.22 -14.49 -14.70
C TYR A 6 -14.82 -14.61 -14.08
N ASN A 7 -13.95 -15.43 -14.69
CA ASN A 7 -12.52 -15.46 -14.35
C ASN A 7 -11.98 -14.03 -14.48
N LYS A 8 -11.47 -13.45 -13.39
CA LYS A 8 -10.85 -12.12 -13.39
C LYS A 8 -9.61 -12.14 -14.29
N LEU A 9 -9.52 -11.18 -15.21
CA LEU A 9 -8.29 -10.96 -15.99
C LEU A 9 -7.24 -10.30 -15.07
N SER A 10 -5.99 -10.72 -15.16
CA SER A 10 -4.85 -10.05 -14.51
C SER A 10 -4.43 -8.78 -15.26
N LEU A 11 -3.78 -7.83 -14.59
CA LEU A 11 -3.22 -6.63 -15.23
C LEU A 11 -2.24 -6.97 -16.37
N SER A 12 -1.49 -8.07 -16.24
CA SER A 12 -0.61 -8.59 -17.29
C SER A 12 -1.38 -9.06 -18.52
N GLU A 13 -2.53 -9.73 -18.33
CA GLU A 13 -3.39 -10.16 -19.43
C GLU A 13 -4.09 -8.97 -20.10
N LEU A 14 -4.49 -7.96 -19.32
CA LEU A 14 -5.06 -6.71 -19.84
C LEU A 14 -4.03 -5.97 -20.74
N LYS A 15 -2.79 -5.87 -20.27
CA LYS A 15 -1.66 -5.33 -21.05
C LYS A 15 -1.46 -6.11 -22.35
N SER A 16 -1.42 -7.44 -22.26
CA SER A 16 -1.28 -8.31 -23.42
C SER A 16 -2.41 -8.13 -24.45
N GLN A 17 -3.67 -8.02 -24.01
CA GLN A 17 -4.80 -7.82 -24.92
C GLN A 17 -4.76 -6.45 -25.60
N ALA A 18 -4.43 -5.40 -24.85
CA ALA A 18 -4.31 -4.06 -25.40
C ALA A 18 -3.17 -3.96 -26.43
N GLU A 19 -2.04 -4.64 -26.17
CA GLU A 19 -0.92 -4.78 -27.11
C GLU A 19 -1.30 -5.56 -28.38
N GLN A 20 -2.22 -6.52 -28.27
CA GLN A 20 -2.76 -7.26 -29.41
C GLN A 20 -3.80 -6.48 -30.24
N GLY A 21 -4.15 -5.26 -29.82
CA GLY A 21 -5.03 -4.37 -30.56
C GLY A 21 -6.45 -4.26 -30.01
N ASP A 22 -6.80 -4.95 -28.91
CA ASP A 22 -8.15 -4.90 -28.36
C ASP A 22 -8.52 -3.48 -27.89
N MET A 23 -9.53 -2.89 -28.52
CA MET A 23 -9.94 -1.51 -28.25
C MET A 23 -10.48 -1.30 -26.83
N GLN A 24 -11.17 -2.30 -26.26
CA GLN A 24 -11.72 -2.21 -24.90
C GLN A 24 -10.61 -2.35 -23.86
N ALA A 25 -9.64 -3.23 -24.08
CA ALA A 25 -8.46 -3.36 -23.24
C ALA A 25 -7.58 -2.10 -23.30
N GLN A 26 -7.41 -1.52 -24.49
CA GLN A 26 -6.72 -0.23 -24.65
C GLN A 26 -7.45 0.90 -23.92
N PHE A 27 -8.77 1.01 -24.07
CA PHE A 27 -9.56 1.99 -23.31
C PHE A 27 -9.42 1.79 -21.80
N ALA A 28 -9.53 0.55 -21.32
CA ALA A 28 -9.37 0.21 -19.91
C ALA A 28 -7.96 0.49 -19.36
N LEU A 29 -6.90 0.30 -20.16
CA LEU A 29 -5.56 0.73 -19.76
C LEU A 29 -5.40 2.25 -19.73
N GLY A 30 -6.03 2.96 -20.67
CA GLY A 30 -6.10 4.42 -20.62
C GLY A 30 -6.74 4.90 -19.32
N LEU A 31 -7.88 4.30 -18.96
CA LEU A 31 -8.53 4.52 -17.66
C LEU A 31 -7.63 4.10 -16.51
N TYR A 32 -6.84 3.03 -16.60
CA TYR A 32 -5.93 2.58 -15.54
C TYR A 32 -4.80 3.58 -15.25
N TYR A 33 -4.27 4.31 -16.23
CA TYR A 33 -3.16 5.26 -15.98
C TYR A 33 -3.59 6.71 -15.65
N LEU A 34 -4.85 7.07 -15.87
CA LEU A 34 -5.37 8.45 -15.69
C LEU A 34 -5.52 8.92 -14.21
N PRO A 35 -4.75 9.88 -13.69
CA PRO A 35 -4.78 10.31 -12.27
C PRO A 35 -6.20 10.52 -11.71
N THR A 36 -6.53 9.87 -10.59
CA THR A 36 -7.71 10.21 -9.76
C THR A 36 -7.20 10.93 -8.51
N GLU A 37 -7.19 12.26 -8.52
CA GLU A 37 -6.82 13.01 -7.31
C GLU A 37 -8.03 13.12 -6.37
N ILE A 38 -8.06 12.29 -5.34
CA ILE A 38 -8.90 12.55 -4.16
C ILE A 38 -8.12 13.50 -3.25
N THR A 39 -8.28 14.81 -3.45
CA THR A 39 -7.81 15.80 -2.46
C THR A 39 -8.74 15.84 -1.24
N GLU A 40 -8.19 15.95 -0.02
CA GLU A 40 -8.97 16.01 1.23
C GLU A 40 -9.50 17.41 1.56
N GLU A 41 -9.23 18.43 0.74
CA GLU A 41 -9.60 19.81 1.06
C GLU A 41 -10.85 20.26 0.30
N GLY A 42 -11.80 20.82 1.05
CA GLY A 42 -13.12 21.21 0.59
C GLY A 42 -13.10 22.36 -0.41
N TRP A 43 -14.01 22.27 -1.37
CA TRP A 43 -14.62 23.39 -2.09
C TRP A 43 -13.61 24.35 -2.76
N GLU A 44 -12.88 23.86 -3.76
CA GLU A 44 -12.48 24.73 -4.87
C GLU A 44 -12.74 24.06 -6.22
N PHE A 45 -13.53 24.77 -7.03
CA PHE A 45 -14.12 24.34 -8.30
C PHE A 45 -13.10 24.44 -9.46
N LYS A 46 -11.95 23.77 -9.34
CA LYS A 46 -10.99 23.59 -10.43
C LYS A 46 -10.39 22.17 -10.38
N GLY A 47 -10.70 21.34 -11.38
CA GLY A 47 -9.98 20.08 -11.67
C GLY A 47 -10.66 18.77 -11.27
N LYS A 48 -11.48 18.74 -10.20
CA LYS A 48 -11.99 17.50 -9.60
C LYS A 48 -13.26 16.91 -10.23
N LEU A 49 -13.91 17.65 -11.11
CA LEU A 49 -15.15 17.19 -11.77
C LEU A 49 -14.88 16.17 -12.90
N PHE A 50 -13.61 15.94 -13.27
CA PHE A 50 -13.24 15.02 -14.33
C PHE A 50 -13.53 13.58 -13.91
N ASP A 51 -13.01 13.14 -12.78
CA ASP A 51 -12.80 11.71 -12.55
C ASP A 51 -14.06 11.04 -12.02
N ASP A 52 -14.69 11.63 -11.00
CA ASP A 52 -15.92 11.09 -10.40
C ASP A 52 -17.10 11.16 -11.38
N TYR A 53 -17.18 12.23 -12.16
CA TYR A 53 -18.27 12.42 -13.12
C TYR A 53 -18.04 11.64 -14.42
N PHE A 54 -16.80 11.50 -14.89
CA PHE A 54 -16.47 10.67 -16.04
C PHE A 54 -16.71 9.19 -15.71
N LEU A 55 -16.17 8.68 -14.59
CA LEU A 55 -16.37 7.30 -14.14
C LEU A 55 -17.86 6.99 -13.84
N ALA A 56 -18.63 7.95 -13.31
CA ALA A 56 -20.07 7.79 -13.11
C ALA A 56 -20.90 7.98 -14.40
N SER A 57 -20.44 8.78 -15.37
CA SER A 57 -21.12 8.95 -16.66
C SER A 57 -20.94 7.75 -17.58
N ILE A 58 -19.86 7.00 -17.39
CA ILE A 58 -19.58 5.78 -18.14
C ILE A 58 -20.23 4.53 -17.48
N ASP A 59 -21.04 4.69 -16.43
CA ASP A 59 -21.76 3.60 -15.71
C ASP A 59 -22.79 2.85 -16.60
N GLY A 60 -22.99 3.31 -17.85
CA GLY A 60 -23.74 2.64 -18.92
C GLY A 60 -22.89 1.96 -20.00
N LEU A 61 -21.57 1.87 -19.82
CA LEU A 61 -20.62 1.29 -20.76
C LEU A 61 -20.95 -0.17 -21.14
N VAL A 62 -20.80 -0.48 -22.43
CA VAL A 62 -20.67 -1.87 -22.90
C VAL A 62 -19.20 -2.28 -22.84
N ILE A 63 -18.57 -2.21 -21.65
CA ILE A 63 -17.27 -2.86 -21.44
C ILE A 63 -17.53 -4.33 -21.10
N ASP A 64 -16.75 -5.25 -21.67
CA ASP A 64 -16.78 -6.65 -21.23
C ASP A 64 -16.62 -6.70 -19.69
N PRO A 65 -17.58 -7.27 -18.94
CA PRO A 65 -17.51 -7.36 -17.48
C PRO A 65 -16.21 -7.97 -16.94
N LYS A 66 -15.51 -8.80 -17.75
CA LYS A 66 -14.18 -9.34 -17.42
C LYS A 66 -13.08 -8.28 -17.46
N ILE A 67 -13.13 -7.36 -18.43
CA ILE A 67 -12.18 -6.25 -18.56
C ILE A 67 -12.44 -5.22 -17.45
N PHE A 68 -13.72 -4.95 -17.15
CA PHE A 68 -14.11 -4.05 -16.06
C PHE A 68 -13.69 -4.59 -14.69
N SER A 69 -13.93 -5.88 -14.41
CA SER A 69 -13.49 -6.50 -13.15
C SER A 69 -11.97 -6.62 -12.99
N ALA A 70 -11.22 -6.67 -14.09
CA ALA A 70 -9.76 -6.59 -14.08
C ALA A 70 -9.25 -5.19 -13.73
N PHE A 71 -9.96 -4.15 -14.21
CA PHE A 71 -9.73 -2.76 -13.85
C PHE A 71 -10.02 -2.51 -12.35
N GLU A 72 -11.19 -2.92 -11.83
CA GLU A 72 -11.54 -2.79 -10.41
C GLU A 72 -10.55 -3.54 -9.48
N ALA A 73 -10.09 -4.72 -9.88
CA ALA A 73 -9.14 -5.50 -9.10
C ALA A 73 -7.74 -4.83 -9.00
N ALA A 74 -7.40 -3.95 -9.95
CA ALA A 74 -6.12 -3.27 -10.02
C ALA A 74 -6.10 -1.90 -9.30
N GLU A 75 -7.22 -1.43 -8.75
CA GLU A 75 -7.35 -0.13 -8.08
C GLU A 75 -6.44 0.04 -6.86
N ASN A 76 -6.04 -1.06 -6.20
CA ASN A 76 -5.30 -1.00 -4.94
C ASN A 76 -3.78 -0.71 -5.06
N ASN A 77 -3.23 -0.56 -6.29
CA ASN A 77 -1.80 -0.26 -6.52
C ASN A 77 -1.58 0.41 -7.89
N ARG A 78 -2.10 1.62 -8.05
CA ARG A 78 -2.14 2.31 -9.33
C ARG A 78 -0.82 3.02 -9.67
N GLU A 79 -0.29 2.78 -10.86
CA GLU A 79 0.72 3.65 -11.49
C GLU A 79 -0.01 4.75 -12.26
N VAL A 80 0.09 6.00 -11.80
CA VAL A 80 -0.52 7.16 -12.47
C VAL A 80 0.46 7.72 -13.51
N ASN A 81 0.02 7.86 -14.76
CA ASN A 81 0.84 8.37 -15.84
C ASN A 81 -0.03 8.92 -17.00
N ASP A 82 -0.10 10.26 -17.10
CA ASP A 82 -0.90 10.94 -18.13
C ASP A 82 -0.45 10.62 -19.56
N GLU A 83 0.86 10.45 -19.81
CA GLU A 83 1.39 10.13 -21.14
C GLU A 83 0.99 8.71 -21.58
N LEU A 84 1.01 7.75 -20.65
CA LEU A 84 0.53 6.39 -20.91
C LEU A 84 -0.98 6.36 -21.10
N ALA A 85 -1.75 7.11 -20.31
CA ALA A 85 -3.18 7.24 -20.48
C ALA A 85 -3.52 7.78 -21.87
N PHE A 86 -2.88 8.89 -22.26
CA PHE A 86 -3.01 9.48 -23.58
C PHE A 86 -2.67 8.48 -24.69
N MET A 87 -1.54 7.78 -24.60
CA MET A 87 -1.11 6.80 -25.60
C MET A 87 -2.16 5.71 -25.82
N TRP A 88 -2.74 5.17 -24.74
CA TRP A 88 -3.73 4.10 -24.84
C TRP A 88 -5.07 4.58 -25.36
N PHE A 89 -5.55 5.76 -24.93
CA PHE A 89 -6.72 6.39 -25.53
C PHE A 89 -6.51 6.68 -27.01
N GLU A 90 -5.32 7.14 -27.39
CA GLU A 90 -4.99 7.44 -28.79
C GLU A 90 -5.07 6.19 -29.66
N LYS A 91 -4.51 5.06 -29.20
CA LYS A 91 -4.59 3.78 -29.91
C LYS A 91 -6.03 3.33 -30.12
N ALA A 92 -6.86 3.35 -29.08
CA ALA A 92 -8.27 2.93 -29.18
C ALA A 92 -9.11 3.90 -30.02
N ALA A 93 -8.90 5.21 -29.87
CA ALA A 93 -9.62 6.24 -30.60
C ALA A 93 -9.36 6.16 -32.11
N LYS A 94 -8.11 5.89 -32.52
CA LYS A 94 -7.71 5.68 -33.92
C LYS A 94 -8.40 4.46 -34.55
N GLN A 95 -8.80 3.48 -33.74
CA GLN A 95 -9.54 2.31 -34.18
C GLN A 95 -11.07 2.54 -34.22
N GLY A 96 -11.56 3.70 -33.76
CA GLY A 96 -12.98 4.05 -33.81
C GLY A 96 -13.72 3.99 -32.49
N HIS A 97 -13.07 3.59 -31.38
CA HIS A 97 -13.72 3.45 -30.07
C HIS A 97 -14.27 4.79 -29.56
N MET A 98 -15.60 4.94 -29.45
CA MET A 98 -16.27 6.23 -29.26
C MET A 98 -15.90 6.91 -27.93
N GLU A 99 -15.75 6.14 -26.86
CA GLU A 99 -15.42 6.64 -25.53
C GLU A 99 -13.94 7.03 -25.45
N SER A 100 -13.09 6.32 -26.19
CA SER A 100 -11.67 6.68 -26.31
C SER A 100 -11.49 7.94 -27.14
N GLN A 101 -12.32 8.15 -28.17
CA GLN A 101 -12.32 9.41 -28.92
C GLN A 101 -12.71 10.60 -28.02
N TYR A 102 -13.71 10.41 -27.15
CA TYR A 102 -14.06 11.41 -26.15
C TYR A 102 -12.94 11.63 -25.13
N ALA A 103 -12.36 10.57 -24.57
CA ALA A 103 -11.26 10.66 -23.61
C ALA A 103 -10.03 11.37 -24.23
N LEU A 104 -9.69 11.03 -25.47
CA LEU A 104 -8.62 11.67 -26.23
C LEU A 104 -8.91 13.16 -26.49
N ALA A 105 -10.16 13.50 -26.80
CA ALA A 105 -10.57 14.90 -26.96
C ALA A 105 -10.34 15.70 -25.67
N ARG A 106 -10.63 15.10 -24.51
CA ARG A 106 -10.37 15.71 -23.21
C ARG A 106 -8.89 15.86 -22.91
N CYS A 107 -8.05 14.86 -23.24
CA CYS A 107 -6.59 15.00 -23.12
C CYS A 107 -6.08 16.23 -23.89
N TYR A 108 -6.53 16.42 -25.13
CA TYR A 108 -6.19 17.61 -25.92
C TYR A 108 -6.81 18.90 -25.38
N PHE A 109 -8.00 18.86 -24.78
CA PHE A 109 -8.68 20.04 -24.23
C PHE A 109 -8.03 20.56 -22.94
N GLU A 110 -7.52 19.65 -22.12
CA GLU A 110 -6.94 19.94 -20.80
C GLU A 110 -5.41 19.93 -20.78
N GLY A 111 -4.78 19.42 -21.84
CA GLY A 111 -3.32 19.24 -21.91
C GLY A 111 -2.80 18.08 -21.06
N ARG A 112 -3.60 17.02 -20.85
CA ARG A 112 -3.18 15.84 -20.08
C ARG A 112 -2.44 14.85 -20.97
N GLY A 113 -1.17 14.62 -20.67
CA GLY A 113 -0.31 13.67 -21.41
C GLY A 113 0.06 14.11 -22.82
N VAL A 114 -0.41 15.29 -23.23
CA VAL A 114 -0.16 15.92 -24.53
C VAL A 114 -0.30 17.43 -24.39
N GLU A 115 0.35 18.20 -25.25
CA GLU A 115 0.12 19.64 -25.34
C GLU A 115 -1.35 19.96 -25.63
N GLN A 116 -1.91 20.95 -24.92
CA GLN A 116 -3.28 21.39 -25.12
C GLN A 116 -3.49 21.89 -26.56
N ARG A 117 -4.47 21.33 -27.26
CA ARG A 117 -4.80 21.65 -28.65
C ARG A 117 -6.31 21.61 -28.87
N ASP A 118 -6.95 22.75 -28.68
CA ASP A 118 -8.41 22.89 -28.77
C ASP A 118 -8.99 22.42 -30.10
N LYS A 119 -8.28 22.65 -31.21
CA LYS A 119 -8.70 22.16 -32.53
C LYS A 119 -8.69 20.64 -32.61
N SER A 120 -7.67 19.99 -32.05
CA SER A 120 -7.61 18.52 -31.98
C SER A 120 -8.66 17.98 -31.01
N ALA A 121 -8.94 18.68 -29.92
CA ALA A 121 -10.05 18.34 -29.02
C ALA A 121 -11.39 18.36 -29.78
N PHE A 122 -11.66 19.44 -30.53
CA PHE A 122 -12.86 19.58 -31.35
C PHE A 122 -13.02 18.43 -32.36
N GLU A 123 -11.98 18.13 -33.14
CA GLU A 123 -12.01 17.07 -34.15
C GLU A 123 -12.28 15.68 -33.56
N TRP A 124 -11.76 15.38 -32.36
CA TRP A 124 -11.98 14.09 -31.71
C TRP A 124 -13.35 13.99 -31.02
N VAL A 125 -13.82 15.06 -30.38
CA VAL A 125 -15.15 15.05 -29.75
C VAL A 125 -16.26 15.04 -30.80
N GLU A 126 -16.06 15.68 -31.95
CA GLU A 126 -16.99 15.62 -33.08
C GLU A 126 -17.17 14.18 -33.57
N LYS A 127 -16.07 13.43 -33.73
CA LYS A 127 -16.13 12.00 -34.10
C LYS A 127 -16.90 11.16 -33.09
N SER A 128 -16.68 11.39 -31.79
CA SER A 128 -17.39 10.68 -30.72
C SER A 128 -18.89 11.01 -30.72
N SER A 129 -19.23 12.29 -30.88
CA SER A 129 -20.61 12.76 -31.00
C SER A 129 -21.34 12.20 -32.21
N MET A 130 -20.66 12.10 -33.37
CA MET A 130 -21.23 11.47 -34.57
C MET A 130 -21.58 9.99 -34.36
N GLN A 131 -20.96 9.32 -33.39
CA GLN A 131 -21.28 7.96 -32.97
C GLN A 131 -22.41 7.89 -31.92
N GLY A 132 -22.95 9.04 -31.51
CA GLY A 132 -24.07 9.13 -30.57
C GLY A 132 -23.67 9.18 -29.09
N PHE A 133 -22.39 9.43 -28.77
CA PHE A 133 -21.96 9.53 -27.37
C PHE A 133 -22.48 10.82 -26.72
N SER A 134 -23.37 10.70 -25.74
CA SER A 134 -24.14 11.82 -25.18
C SER A 134 -23.26 12.84 -24.44
N GLU A 135 -22.21 12.38 -23.78
CA GLU A 135 -21.21 13.21 -23.09
C GLU A 135 -20.37 14.02 -24.08
N ALA A 136 -20.14 13.50 -25.29
CA ALA A 136 -19.48 14.24 -26.37
C ALA A 136 -20.33 15.42 -26.84
N HIS A 137 -21.66 15.29 -26.86
CA HIS A 137 -22.54 16.43 -27.13
C HIS A 137 -22.36 17.55 -26.09
N CYS A 138 -22.22 17.21 -24.80
CA CYS A 138 -22.01 18.21 -23.76
C CYS A 138 -20.69 18.97 -23.93
N LEU A 139 -19.59 18.27 -24.25
CA LEU A 139 -18.30 18.90 -24.50
C LEU A 139 -18.29 19.73 -25.80
N LEU A 140 -18.95 19.28 -26.87
CA LEU A 140 -19.16 20.11 -28.07
C LEU A 140 -19.92 21.40 -27.74
N GLY A 141 -20.92 21.32 -26.86
CA GLY A 141 -21.62 22.50 -26.36
C GLY A 141 -20.68 23.50 -25.68
N ASP A 142 -19.73 23.02 -24.87
CA ASP A 142 -18.71 23.88 -24.25
C ASP A 142 -17.78 24.51 -25.30
N LEU A 143 -17.30 23.72 -26.27
CA LEU A 143 -16.38 24.20 -27.31
C LEU A 143 -17.03 25.28 -28.21
N TYR A 144 -18.29 25.10 -28.59
CA TYR A 144 -19.04 26.11 -29.34
C TYR A 144 -19.39 27.33 -28.50
N ARG A 145 -19.68 27.19 -27.20
CA ARG A 145 -19.90 28.35 -26.32
C ARG A 145 -18.63 29.18 -26.18
N ASP A 146 -17.50 28.51 -25.94
CA ASP A 146 -16.24 29.18 -25.61
C ASP A 146 -15.42 29.58 -26.86
N GLY A 147 -15.84 29.15 -28.06
CA GLY A 147 -15.08 29.36 -29.29
C GLY A 147 -13.73 28.65 -29.30
N ARG A 148 -13.65 27.47 -28.66
CA ARG A 148 -12.41 26.70 -28.50
C ARG A 148 -12.30 25.64 -29.59
N GLY A 149 -11.34 25.79 -30.49
CA GLY A 149 -11.13 24.87 -31.62
C GLY A 149 -12.14 25.02 -32.76
N VAL A 150 -13.19 25.80 -32.55
CA VAL A 150 -14.24 26.17 -33.51
C VAL A 150 -14.69 27.60 -33.24
N GLU A 151 -15.26 28.29 -34.23
CA GLU A 151 -15.85 29.62 -34.01
C GLU A 151 -17.02 29.53 -33.01
N ALA A 152 -17.07 30.49 -32.08
CA ALA A 152 -18.12 30.52 -31.07
C ALA A 152 -19.50 30.60 -31.72
N ASN A 153 -20.43 29.78 -31.25
CA ASN A 153 -21.79 29.72 -31.77
C ASN A 153 -22.76 29.26 -30.68
N ASP A 154 -23.42 30.22 -30.05
CA ASP A 154 -24.37 29.96 -28.97
C ASP A 154 -25.56 29.09 -29.39
N THR A 155 -26.04 29.25 -30.63
CA THR A 155 -27.14 28.42 -31.13
C THR A 155 -26.74 26.95 -31.21
N LYS A 156 -25.57 26.67 -31.79
CA LYS A 156 -25.03 25.31 -31.84
C LYS A 156 -24.73 24.77 -30.45
N ALA A 157 -24.18 25.60 -29.56
CA ALA A 157 -23.92 25.18 -28.19
C ALA A 157 -25.21 24.76 -27.46
N LEU A 158 -26.29 25.53 -27.59
CA LEU A 158 -27.61 25.18 -27.04
C LEU A 158 -28.16 23.89 -27.65
N ASP A 159 -28.01 23.67 -28.96
CA ASP A 159 -28.48 22.46 -29.63
C ASP A 159 -27.71 21.23 -29.16
N TYR A 160 -26.39 21.31 -29.05
CA TYR A 160 -25.58 20.22 -28.52
C TYR A 160 -25.87 19.93 -27.04
N TYR A 161 -26.09 20.94 -26.20
CA TYR A 161 -26.53 20.67 -24.82
C TYR A 161 -27.90 20.00 -24.77
N LYS A 162 -28.84 20.35 -25.66
CA LYS A 162 -30.14 19.64 -25.76
C LYS A 162 -29.94 18.18 -26.16
N CYS A 163 -29.11 17.89 -27.17
CA CYS A 163 -28.78 16.51 -27.54
C CYS A 163 -28.16 15.72 -26.37
N ALA A 164 -27.34 16.37 -25.54
CA ALA A 164 -26.79 15.75 -24.33
C ALA A 164 -27.87 15.48 -23.26
N ILE A 165 -28.82 16.40 -23.07
CA ILE A 165 -29.95 16.25 -22.13
C ILE A 165 -30.86 15.09 -22.59
N ASP A 166 -31.21 15.04 -23.87
CA ASP A 166 -32.01 13.96 -24.46
C ASP A 166 -31.30 12.59 -24.31
N GLY A 167 -29.96 12.61 -24.32
CA GLY A 167 -29.10 11.47 -24.03
C GLY A 167 -28.88 11.16 -22.54
N GLY A 168 -29.53 11.87 -21.62
CA GLY A 168 -29.48 11.62 -20.17
C GLY A 168 -28.38 12.35 -19.39
N VAL A 169 -27.60 13.24 -20.02
CA VAL A 169 -26.48 13.95 -19.38
C VAL A 169 -27.00 15.10 -18.52
N SER A 170 -27.15 14.85 -17.22
CA SER A 170 -27.71 15.82 -16.26
C SER A 170 -26.89 17.11 -16.13
N SER A 171 -25.57 17.05 -16.32
CA SER A 171 -24.70 18.23 -16.23
C SER A 171 -24.90 19.22 -17.38
N ALA A 172 -25.38 18.74 -18.54
CA ALA A 172 -25.69 19.58 -19.69
C ALA A 172 -26.92 20.47 -19.43
N TYR A 173 -27.87 20.02 -18.61
CA TYR A 173 -29.06 20.79 -18.24
C TYR A 173 -28.70 22.12 -17.58
N ILE A 174 -27.76 22.07 -16.63
CA ILE A 174 -27.27 23.25 -15.91
C ILE A 174 -26.57 24.22 -16.86
N LYS A 175 -25.73 23.71 -17.77
CA LYS A 175 -25.00 24.51 -18.76
C LYS A 175 -25.94 25.16 -19.77
N TRP A 176 -26.96 24.43 -20.21
CA TRP A 176 -28.00 24.93 -21.10
C TRP A 176 -28.76 26.09 -20.47
N ILE A 177 -29.26 25.90 -19.23
CA ILE A 177 -29.96 26.94 -18.48
C ILE A 177 -29.09 28.18 -18.29
N LYS A 178 -27.83 28.01 -17.87
CA LYS A 178 -26.86 29.11 -17.72
C LYS A 178 -26.80 29.98 -18.97
N MET A 179 -26.66 29.36 -20.13
CA MET A 179 -26.56 30.10 -21.39
C MET A 179 -27.86 30.82 -21.77
N VAL A 180 -29.02 30.19 -21.53
CA VAL A 180 -30.31 30.82 -21.80
C VAL A 180 -30.54 32.04 -20.89
N LEU A 181 -30.16 31.96 -19.61
CA LEU A 181 -30.26 33.07 -18.67
C LEU A 181 -29.28 34.20 -18.98
N MET A 182 -28.04 33.86 -19.36
CA MET A 182 -27.04 34.86 -19.79
C MET A 182 -27.49 35.59 -21.06
N ALA A 183 -28.11 34.88 -22.03
CA ALA A 183 -28.68 35.50 -23.23
C ALA A 183 -29.86 36.45 -22.92
N GLN A 184 -30.50 36.30 -21.76
CA GLN A 184 -31.55 37.18 -21.24
C GLN A 184 -31.01 38.32 -20.36
N GLY A 185 -29.69 38.41 -20.15
CA GLY A 185 -29.04 39.48 -19.40
C GLY A 185 -28.93 39.24 -17.89
N ILE A 186 -29.13 38.01 -17.42
CA ILE A 186 -29.02 37.62 -16.00
C ILE A 186 -27.58 37.13 -15.74
N VAL A 187 -26.85 37.81 -14.85
CA VAL A 187 -25.39 37.68 -14.72
C VAL A 187 -24.93 36.96 -13.44
N ASP A 188 -25.77 36.89 -12.40
CA ASP A 188 -25.40 36.35 -11.08
C ASP A 188 -26.02 34.96 -10.79
N TYR A 189 -25.18 33.97 -10.49
CA TYR A 189 -25.57 32.57 -10.46
C TYR A 189 -26.35 32.16 -9.20
N ASP A 190 -26.16 32.88 -8.09
CA ASP A 190 -26.87 32.64 -6.83
C ASP A 190 -28.28 33.25 -6.81
N GLU A 191 -28.53 34.35 -7.56
CA GLU A 191 -29.90 34.83 -7.86
C GLU A 191 -30.59 33.97 -8.93
N ALA A 192 -29.80 33.43 -9.88
CA ALA A 192 -30.30 32.63 -10.99
C ALA A 192 -30.79 31.23 -10.61
N LYS A 193 -30.58 30.72 -9.39
CA LYS A 193 -31.08 29.40 -8.98
C LYS A 193 -32.60 29.38 -8.86
N ASP A 194 -33.16 30.40 -8.20
CA ASP A 194 -34.60 30.53 -8.01
C ASP A 194 -35.30 30.97 -9.31
N GLU A 195 -34.64 31.82 -10.12
CA GLU A 195 -35.12 32.15 -11.47
C GLU A 195 -34.95 31.01 -12.48
N ALA A 196 -33.92 30.16 -12.37
CA ALA A 196 -33.80 28.94 -13.17
C ALA A 196 -34.91 27.96 -12.83
N GLU A 197 -35.24 27.77 -11.55
CA GLU A 197 -36.39 26.95 -11.15
C GLU A 197 -37.72 27.55 -11.64
N ASP A 198 -37.87 28.87 -11.63
CA ASP A 198 -39.04 29.57 -12.20
C ASP A 198 -39.09 29.52 -13.73
N PHE A 199 -37.94 29.59 -14.40
CA PHE A 199 -37.80 29.48 -15.85
C PHE A 199 -38.04 28.05 -16.34
N VAL A 200 -37.58 27.04 -15.59
CA VAL A 200 -37.90 25.63 -15.81
C VAL A 200 -39.39 25.38 -15.60
N LYS A 201 -40.01 25.98 -14.58
CA LYS A 201 -41.48 25.96 -14.41
C LYS A 201 -42.18 26.65 -15.58
N LYS A 202 -41.66 27.77 -16.10
CA LYS A 202 -42.20 28.47 -17.28
C LYS A 202 -42.01 27.69 -18.58
N ILE A 203 -40.92 26.94 -18.76
CA ILE A 203 -40.71 26.04 -19.91
C ILE A 203 -41.66 24.86 -19.82
N ILE A 204 -41.81 24.25 -18.64
CA ILE A 204 -42.80 23.20 -18.40
C ILE A 204 -44.21 23.74 -18.68
N GLN A 205 -44.53 24.95 -18.21
CA GLN A 205 -45.78 25.65 -18.51
C GLN A 205 -45.94 25.97 -20.00
N HIS A 206 -44.86 26.33 -20.71
CA HIS A 206 -44.89 26.62 -22.14
C HIS A 206 -45.02 25.34 -22.98
N ILE A 207 -44.43 24.23 -22.55
CA ILE A 207 -44.61 22.90 -23.13
C ILE A 207 -46.05 22.42 -22.86
N ASP A 208 -46.58 22.63 -21.66
CA ASP A 208 -47.97 22.35 -21.31
C ASP A 208 -48.96 23.24 -22.08
N ASP A 209 -48.62 24.51 -22.31
CA ASP A 209 -49.40 25.44 -23.13
C ASP A 209 -49.29 25.11 -24.63
N GLN A 210 -48.13 24.64 -25.12
CA GLN A 210 -47.95 24.13 -26.49
C GLN A 210 -48.76 22.84 -26.68
N ILE A 211 -48.79 21.96 -25.68
CA ILE A 211 -49.64 20.77 -25.64
C ILE A 211 -51.12 21.18 -25.61
N GLN A 212 -51.53 22.17 -24.83
CA GLN A 212 -52.89 22.74 -24.84
C GLN A 212 -53.24 23.47 -26.15
N THR A 213 -52.27 24.08 -26.84
CA THR A 213 -52.46 24.75 -28.13
C THR A 213 -52.57 23.72 -29.26
N CYS A 214 -51.78 22.63 -29.19
CA CYS A 214 -51.94 21.45 -30.02
C CYS A 214 -53.28 20.75 -29.76
N GLU A 215 -53.77 20.72 -28.52
CA GLU A 215 -55.13 20.24 -28.18
C GLU A 215 -56.22 21.17 -28.72
N LYS A 216 -56.03 22.50 -28.71
CA LYS A 216 -56.93 23.48 -29.35
C LYS A 216 -56.97 23.34 -30.88
N HIS A 217 -55.86 22.97 -31.52
CA HIS A 217 -55.81 22.75 -32.98
C HIS A 217 -56.30 21.36 -33.39
N ARG A 218 -56.44 20.42 -32.44
CA ARG A 218 -56.98 19.07 -32.69
C ARG A 218 -58.52 19.02 -32.72
N PHE A 219 -59.20 20.13 -32.46
CA PHE A 219 -60.67 20.22 -32.46
C PHE A 219 -61.32 20.67 -33.78
N TYR A 220 -60.55 21.03 -34.83
CA TYR A 220 -61.09 21.24 -36.19
C TYR A 220 -60.32 20.39 -37.20
N GLY A 221 -60.84 19.22 -37.52
CA GLY A 221 -60.18 18.27 -38.39
C GLY A 221 -60.13 18.74 -39.85
N GLN A 222 -58.92 18.95 -40.37
CA GLN A 222 -58.56 18.61 -41.75
C GLN A 222 -57.14 18.05 -41.81
N ASP A 223 -57.01 16.94 -42.54
CA ASP A 223 -55.74 16.41 -43.05
C ASP A 223 -54.99 17.51 -43.81
N ILE A 224 -53.65 17.56 -43.65
CA ILE A 224 -52.66 17.56 -44.73
C ILE A 224 -51.27 17.90 -44.14
N SER A 225 -50.29 17.16 -44.64
CA SER A 225 -48.84 17.38 -44.63
C SER A 225 -48.40 18.86 -44.64
N CYS A 226 -47.22 19.11 -44.06
CA CYS A 226 -46.44 20.37 -44.09
C CYS A 226 -46.66 21.31 -42.89
N ILE A 227 -45.95 21.10 -41.78
CA ILE A 227 -45.67 22.20 -40.84
C ILE A 227 -44.53 23.02 -41.43
N GLY A 228 -44.93 24.04 -42.18
CA GLY A 228 -44.14 25.15 -42.63
C GLY A 228 -45.06 26.34 -42.87
N ARG A 229 -45.02 27.32 -41.95
CA ARG A 229 -45.56 28.70 -42.01
C ARG A 229 -47.09 28.94 -41.84
N ASN A 230 -47.38 29.71 -40.78
CA ASN A 230 -48.28 30.87 -40.63
C ASN A 230 -49.80 30.83 -40.89
N GLU A 231 -50.51 31.48 -39.94
CA GLU A 231 -51.80 32.22 -39.99
C GLU A 231 -53.13 31.60 -39.49
N ILE A 232 -53.90 32.44 -38.79
CA ILE A 232 -55.05 32.23 -37.88
C ILE A 232 -56.37 32.70 -38.53
N VAL A 233 -57.52 32.02 -38.33
CA VAL A 233 -58.90 32.61 -38.34
C VAL A 233 -59.91 31.77 -37.50
N VAL A 234 -60.88 32.42 -36.82
CA VAL A 234 -62.04 31.89 -36.02
C VAL A 234 -63.38 32.32 -36.70
N PRO A 235 -64.55 31.61 -36.57
CA PRO A 235 -65.65 32.11 -35.68
C PRO A 235 -66.74 31.10 -35.14
N GLU A 236 -67.38 31.46 -33.99
CA GLU A 236 -68.83 31.48 -33.52
C GLU A 236 -69.76 30.22 -33.67
N ASP A 237 -70.67 29.78 -32.76
CA ASP A 237 -71.47 30.36 -31.66
C ASP A 237 -72.07 29.30 -30.66
N ASP A 238 -72.50 29.80 -29.49
CA ASP A 238 -73.21 29.33 -28.28
C ASP A 238 -74.11 28.03 -28.22
N GLU A 239 -73.74 27.08 -27.33
CA GLU A 239 -74.67 26.30 -26.46
C GLU A 239 -74.03 25.73 -25.14
N ASP A 240 -72.76 26.04 -24.83
CA ASP A 240 -71.89 25.24 -23.93
C ASP A 240 -71.94 25.52 -22.41
N THR A 241 -72.79 26.42 -21.92
CA THR A 241 -72.65 26.93 -20.54
C THR A 241 -72.98 25.94 -19.41
N ILE A 242 -73.84 24.93 -19.66
CA ILE A 242 -74.26 23.95 -18.63
C ILE A 242 -73.30 22.75 -18.55
N GLU A 243 -72.69 22.33 -19.67
CA GLU A 243 -71.67 21.27 -19.67
C GLU A 243 -70.30 21.76 -19.16
N PHE A 244 -69.98 23.05 -19.34
CA PHE A 244 -68.73 23.66 -18.89
C PHE A 244 -68.57 23.69 -17.36
N GLU A 245 -69.64 23.98 -16.60
CA GLU A 245 -69.59 23.97 -15.12
C GLU A 245 -69.39 22.55 -14.55
N GLU A 246 -69.96 21.54 -15.21
CA GLU A 246 -69.85 20.14 -14.80
C GLU A 246 -68.48 19.56 -15.18
N ALA A 247 -67.93 19.96 -16.33
CA ALA A 247 -66.54 19.73 -16.71
C ALA A 247 -65.55 20.39 -15.73
N LEU A 248 -65.78 21.64 -15.34
CA LEU A 248 -64.97 22.35 -14.33
C LEU A 248 -64.96 21.67 -12.97
N LYS A 249 -66.11 21.12 -12.53
CA LYS A 249 -66.19 20.32 -11.29
C LYS A 249 -65.38 19.03 -11.40
N ARG A 250 -65.41 18.34 -12.54
CA ARG A 250 -64.61 17.13 -12.78
C ARG A 250 -63.12 17.44 -12.83
N ILE A 251 -62.72 18.51 -13.51
CA ILE A 251 -61.34 18.98 -13.58
C ILE A 251 -60.83 19.33 -12.19
N LYS A 252 -61.54 20.14 -11.40
CA LYS A 252 -61.14 20.45 -10.00
C LYS A 252 -60.96 19.21 -9.13
N LYS A 253 -61.77 18.17 -9.37
CA LYS A 253 -61.67 16.89 -8.64
C LYS A 253 -60.45 16.07 -9.07
N ILE A 254 -60.13 16.07 -10.37
CA ILE A 254 -58.94 15.43 -10.94
C ILE A 254 -57.68 16.16 -10.48
N THR A 255 -57.63 17.50 -10.52
CA THR A 255 -56.49 18.29 -10.04
C THR A 255 -56.25 18.09 -8.54
N LYS A 256 -57.32 18.01 -7.74
CA LYS A 256 -57.21 17.70 -6.30
C LYS A 256 -56.65 16.29 -6.08
N TRP A 257 -57.09 15.31 -6.87
CA TRP A 257 -56.58 13.95 -6.80
C TRP A 257 -55.11 13.85 -7.26
N GLN A 258 -54.74 14.52 -8.36
CA GLN A 258 -53.35 14.58 -8.84
C GLN A 258 -52.41 15.24 -7.83
N ASN A 259 -52.81 16.36 -7.24
CA ASN A 259 -52.02 17.02 -6.19
C ASN A 259 -51.84 16.12 -4.96
N GLN A 260 -52.86 15.34 -4.61
CA GLN A 260 -52.78 14.38 -3.52
C GLN A 260 -51.80 13.23 -3.85
N VAL A 261 -51.89 12.64 -5.05
CA VAL A 261 -50.97 11.59 -5.52
C VAL A 261 -49.53 12.08 -5.59
N ILE A 262 -49.29 13.30 -6.09
CA ILE A 262 -47.96 13.91 -6.15
C ILE A 262 -47.40 14.13 -4.74
N THR A 263 -48.23 14.58 -3.79
CA THR A 263 -47.81 14.78 -2.40
C THR A 263 -47.43 13.45 -1.74
N GLU A 264 -48.21 12.39 -1.96
CA GLU A 264 -47.93 11.05 -1.46
C GLU A 264 -46.65 10.48 -2.07
N GLN A 265 -46.44 10.65 -3.38
CA GLN A 265 -45.19 10.23 -4.05
C GLN A 265 -43.97 11.04 -3.57
N ALA A 266 -44.11 12.35 -3.36
CA ALA A 266 -43.05 13.20 -2.82
C ALA A 266 -42.64 12.76 -1.41
N GLN A 267 -43.58 12.39 -0.55
CA GLN A 267 -43.28 11.84 0.78
C GLN A 267 -42.52 10.52 0.70
N VAL A 268 -42.87 9.64 -0.23
CA VAL A 268 -42.14 8.38 -0.47
C VAL A 268 -40.71 8.65 -0.96
N ILE A 269 -40.51 9.63 -1.85
CA ILE A 269 -39.18 10.02 -2.34
C ILE A 269 -38.34 10.62 -1.21
N ILE A 270 -38.91 11.49 -0.38
CA ILE A 270 -38.22 12.07 0.79
C ILE A 270 -37.76 10.97 1.73
N LYS A 271 -38.63 10.00 2.04
CA LYS A 271 -38.29 8.86 2.89
C LYS A 271 -37.15 8.03 2.29
N LYS A 272 -37.22 7.70 0.99
CA LYS A 272 -36.15 6.99 0.28
C LYS A 272 -34.83 7.76 0.27
N ASN A 273 -34.86 9.09 0.18
CA ASN A 273 -33.66 9.92 0.24
C ASN A 273 -33.06 10.00 1.64
N GLN A 274 -33.89 9.99 2.69
CA GLN A 274 -33.43 9.87 4.07
C GLN A 274 -32.74 8.52 4.31
N GLU A 275 -33.39 7.42 3.91
CA GLU A 275 -32.81 6.07 3.95
C GLU A 275 -31.49 5.99 3.17
N LYS A 276 -31.42 6.60 1.97
CA LYS A 276 -30.18 6.70 1.17
C LYS A 276 -29.07 7.48 1.89
N THR A 277 -29.41 8.53 2.63
CA THR A 277 -28.46 9.35 3.38
C THR A 277 -27.90 8.59 4.58
N GLU A 278 -28.75 7.88 5.31
CA GLU A 278 -28.33 6.97 6.40
C GLU A 278 -27.45 5.82 5.87
N LEU A 279 -27.80 5.25 4.71
CA LEU A 279 -26.97 4.24 4.06
C LEU A 279 -25.59 4.79 3.70
N LYS A 280 -25.52 6.01 3.14
CA LYS A 280 -24.24 6.67 2.81
C LYS A 280 -23.37 6.90 4.04
N LEU A 281 -23.95 7.33 5.16
CA LEU A 281 -23.21 7.49 6.42
C LEU A 281 -22.70 6.14 6.94
N THR A 282 -23.51 5.09 6.83
CA THR A 282 -23.15 3.73 7.23
C THR A 282 -22.02 3.18 6.37
N VAL A 283 -22.08 3.36 5.04
CA VAL A 283 -21.00 3.00 4.11
C VAL A 283 -19.72 3.76 4.43
N LYS A 284 -19.80 5.05 4.74
CA LYS A 284 -18.62 5.85 5.14
C LYS A 284 -17.99 5.30 6.42
N ARG A 285 -18.80 4.89 7.40
CA ARG A 285 -18.30 4.27 8.64
C ARG A 285 -17.62 2.93 8.36
N TYR A 286 -18.24 2.06 7.56
CA TYR A 286 -17.64 0.78 7.19
C TYR A 286 -16.36 0.94 6.38
N LYS A 287 -16.28 1.94 5.50
CA LYS A 287 -15.06 2.26 4.75
C LYS A 287 -13.91 2.60 5.71
N HIS A 288 -14.17 3.47 6.70
CA HIS A 288 -13.17 3.80 7.72
C HIS A 288 -12.74 2.57 8.55
N GLU A 289 -13.70 1.74 8.99
CA GLU A 289 -13.40 0.49 9.70
C GLU A 289 -12.58 -0.50 8.85
N ILE A 290 -12.80 -0.53 7.53
CA ILE A 290 -12.04 -1.37 6.58
C ILE A 290 -10.63 -0.79 6.40
N ASP A 291 -10.48 0.53 6.24
CA ASP A 291 -9.19 1.19 6.09
C ASP A 291 -8.29 0.96 7.32
N ASP A 292 -8.85 1.08 8.52
CA ASP A 292 -8.14 0.79 9.77
C ASP A 292 -7.70 -0.67 9.86
N LYS A 293 -8.58 -1.61 9.46
CA LYS A 293 -8.25 -3.05 9.40
C LYS A 293 -7.19 -3.37 8.36
N ASN A 294 -7.25 -2.74 7.19
CA ASN A 294 -6.28 -2.91 6.12
C ASN A 294 -4.91 -2.39 6.53
N LYS A 295 -4.85 -1.23 7.21
CA LYS A 295 -3.61 -0.69 7.78
C LYS A 295 -3.01 -1.66 8.80
N ALA A 296 -3.82 -2.19 9.71
CA ALA A 296 -3.36 -3.18 10.69
C ALA A 296 -2.90 -4.50 10.05
N LEU A 297 -3.54 -4.92 8.94
CA LEU A 297 -3.13 -6.09 8.15
C LEU A 297 -1.78 -5.85 7.47
N TYR A 298 -1.59 -4.69 6.85
CA TYR A 298 -0.33 -4.32 6.21
C TYR A 298 0.83 -4.28 7.20
N GLU A 299 0.60 -3.72 8.40
CA GLU A 299 1.60 -3.75 9.48
C GLU A 299 1.98 -5.19 9.89
N LYS A 300 0.98 -6.09 10.02
CA LYS A 300 1.23 -7.51 10.31
C LYS A 300 1.94 -8.25 9.18
N GLU A 301 1.60 -7.96 7.93
CA GLU A 301 2.24 -8.54 6.76
C GLU A 301 3.71 -8.11 6.69
N LYS A 302 3.99 -6.83 6.90
CA LYS A 302 5.35 -6.30 6.99
C LYS A 302 6.16 -6.91 8.14
N GLU A 303 5.55 -7.05 9.34
CA GLU A 303 6.19 -7.76 10.45
C GLU A 303 6.55 -9.21 10.08
N LEU A 304 5.67 -9.89 9.33
CA LEU A 304 5.91 -11.26 8.86
C LEU A 304 7.03 -11.33 7.83
N GLU A 305 7.04 -10.44 6.84
CA GLU A 305 8.12 -10.33 5.84
C GLU A 305 9.47 -10.06 6.50
N ASP A 306 9.52 -9.12 7.45
CA ASP A 306 10.73 -8.83 8.21
C ASP A 306 11.20 -10.04 9.01
N MET A 307 10.28 -10.77 9.66
CA MET A 307 10.60 -12.05 10.33
C MET A 307 11.14 -13.11 9.37
N MET A 308 10.56 -13.26 8.17
CA MET A 308 11.00 -14.23 7.16
C MET A 308 12.36 -13.86 6.55
N SER A 309 12.60 -12.58 6.26
CA SER A 309 13.91 -12.11 5.79
C SER A 309 14.99 -12.36 6.83
N MET A 310 14.64 -12.13 8.09
CA MET A 310 15.53 -12.30 9.23
C MET A 310 15.76 -13.81 9.50
N PHE A 311 14.72 -14.65 9.40
CA PHE A 311 14.82 -16.11 9.38
C PHE A 311 15.85 -16.59 8.36
N ALA A 312 15.70 -16.24 7.08
CA ALA A 312 16.63 -16.65 6.03
C ALA A 312 18.08 -16.24 6.33
N HIS A 313 18.28 -15.04 6.90
CA HIS A 313 19.60 -14.57 7.29
C HIS A 313 20.20 -15.37 8.48
N LYS A 314 19.40 -15.81 9.45
CA LYS A 314 19.89 -16.55 10.63
C LYS A 314 20.22 -18.02 10.35
N PHE A 315 19.56 -18.64 9.38
CA PHE A 315 19.91 -20.00 8.95
C PHE A 315 21.27 -20.08 8.27
N ARG A 316 21.74 -18.96 7.72
CA ARG A 316 23.00 -18.91 6.98
C ARG A 316 24.20 -19.31 7.83
N SER A 317 24.37 -18.76 9.03
CA SER A 317 25.57 -19.04 9.84
C SER A 317 25.67 -20.50 10.31
N PRO A 318 24.60 -21.14 10.84
CA PRO A 318 24.63 -22.57 11.14
C PRO A 318 24.77 -23.46 9.90
N LEU A 319 24.16 -23.09 8.77
CA LEU A 319 24.29 -23.83 7.51
C LEU A 319 25.74 -23.75 6.99
N ASP A 320 26.36 -22.57 7.04
CA ASP A 320 27.76 -22.35 6.70
C ASP A 320 28.67 -23.17 7.62
N ALA A 321 28.35 -23.28 8.93
CA ALA A 321 29.09 -24.14 9.85
C ALA A 321 28.97 -25.63 9.50
N ILE A 322 27.79 -26.10 9.06
CA ILE A 322 27.64 -27.47 8.54
C ILE A 322 28.45 -27.66 7.27
N ILE A 323 28.36 -26.74 6.31
CA ILE A 323 29.11 -26.81 5.05
C ILE A 323 30.62 -26.83 5.34
N TYR A 324 31.07 -25.94 6.22
CA TYR A 324 32.47 -25.88 6.64
C TYR A 324 32.97 -27.22 7.19
N ASN A 325 32.22 -27.83 8.12
CA ASN A 325 32.58 -29.12 8.70
C ASN A 325 32.53 -30.27 7.68
N THR A 326 31.71 -30.18 6.61
CA THR A 326 31.73 -31.15 5.48
C THR A 326 32.99 -31.09 4.65
N GLN A 327 33.68 -29.97 4.68
CA GLN A 327 34.89 -29.74 3.89
C GLN A 327 36.17 -29.92 4.72
N HIS A 328 36.09 -29.80 6.05
CA HIS A 328 37.24 -29.85 6.96
C HIS A 328 36.97 -30.83 8.11
N ASP A 329 37.75 -31.93 8.17
CA ASP A 329 37.80 -32.97 9.22
C ASP A 329 36.50 -33.22 10.02
N ASN A 330 35.86 -34.36 9.76
CA ASN A 330 34.58 -34.82 10.33
C ASN A 330 34.48 -34.79 11.87
N GLN A 331 34.20 -33.63 12.47
CA GLN A 331 33.77 -33.52 13.86
C GLN A 331 32.25 -33.66 13.97
N ILE A 332 31.77 -34.91 14.08
CA ILE A 332 30.34 -35.26 14.18
C ILE A 332 29.60 -34.43 15.24
N ALA A 333 30.28 -34.08 16.35
CA ALA A 333 29.71 -33.25 17.41
C ALA A 333 29.31 -31.84 16.91
N LEU A 334 30.20 -31.14 16.21
CA LEU A 334 29.95 -29.79 15.68
C LEU A 334 28.83 -29.78 14.63
N TYR A 335 28.73 -30.82 13.80
CA TYR A 335 27.59 -30.98 12.90
C TYR A 335 26.27 -31.13 13.62
N THR A 336 26.27 -31.96 14.65
CA THR A 336 25.08 -32.26 15.44
C THR A 336 24.60 -31.00 16.13
N GLU A 337 25.52 -30.22 16.69
CA GLU A 337 25.23 -28.94 17.35
C GLU A 337 24.73 -27.86 16.37
N ALA A 338 25.35 -27.72 15.20
CA ALA A 338 24.89 -26.77 14.18
C ALA A 338 23.50 -27.15 13.63
N ALA A 339 23.26 -28.45 13.40
CA ALA A 339 21.95 -28.96 12.98
C ALA A 339 20.88 -28.80 14.07
N GLN A 340 21.24 -29.03 15.33
CA GLN A 340 20.35 -28.80 16.47
C GLN A 340 20.03 -27.32 16.64
N THR A 341 21.00 -26.43 16.43
CA THR A 341 20.78 -24.98 16.43
C THR A 341 19.80 -24.55 15.33
N MET A 342 19.95 -25.09 14.10
CA MET A 342 19.00 -24.86 13.02
C MET A 342 17.60 -25.38 13.35
N ARG A 343 17.50 -26.57 13.95
CA ARG A 343 16.22 -27.13 14.39
C ARG A 343 15.58 -26.26 15.48
N GLY A 344 16.38 -25.77 16.43
CA GLY A 344 15.95 -24.87 17.48
C GLY A 344 15.41 -23.56 16.94
N LEU A 345 16.16 -22.92 16.02
CA LEU A 345 15.71 -21.75 15.27
C LEU A 345 14.37 -22.04 14.58
N LEU A 346 14.27 -23.11 13.79
CA LEU A 346 13.05 -23.50 13.06
C LEU A 346 11.85 -23.62 14.00
N ASN A 347 12.05 -24.25 15.16
CA ASN A 347 11.01 -24.40 16.16
C ASN A 347 10.57 -23.06 16.72
N ILE A 348 11.50 -22.21 17.19
CA ILE A 348 11.19 -20.89 17.74
C ILE A 348 10.44 -20.03 16.72
N PHE A 349 10.92 -20.01 15.48
CA PHE A 349 10.28 -19.24 14.41
C PHE A 349 8.89 -19.75 14.03
N SER A 350 8.71 -21.07 13.93
CA SER A 350 7.41 -21.68 13.68
C SER A 350 6.39 -21.35 14.78
N ILE A 351 6.86 -21.24 16.04
CA ILE A 351 5.98 -20.91 17.16
C ILE A 351 5.67 -19.41 17.18
N ILE A 352 6.67 -18.54 16.97
CA ILE A 352 6.47 -17.06 16.94
C ILE A 352 5.47 -16.66 15.85
N SER A 353 5.45 -17.38 14.72
CA SER A 353 4.53 -17.12 13.61
C SER A 353 3.11 -17.67 13.81
N THR A 354 2.88 -18.53 14.81
CA THR A 354 1.59 -19.21 15.01
C THR A 354 0.86 -18.79 16.29
N ASP A 355 1.48 -18.85 17.47
CA ASP A 355 0.84 -18.52 18.75
C ASP A 355 1.86 -18.15 19.85
N THR A 356 1.64 -17.02 20.52
CA THR A 356 2.47 -16.50 21.62
C THR A 356 2.45 -17.38 22.86
N ASP A 357 1.29 -17.94 23.20
CA ASP A 357 1.13 -18.66 24.45
C ASP A 357 1.80 -20.04 24.36
N ILE A 358 1.81 -20.66 23.18
CA ILE A 358 2.51 -21.92 22.92
C ILE A 358 4.02 -21.78 23.16
N LEU A 359 4.63 -20.64 22.82
CA LEU A 359 6.06 -20.42 23.05
C LEU A 359 6.36 -20.34 24.54
N LYS A 360 5.59 -19.51 25.25
CA LYS A 360 5.73 -19.34 26.71
C LYS A 360 5.53 -20.66 27.43
N ASP A 361 4.51 -21.43 27.05
CA ASP A 361 4.22 -22.73 27.65
C ASP A 361 5.33 -23.75 27.41
N LYS A 362 5.91 -23.80 26.20
CA LYS A 362 7.04 -24.69 25.90
C LYS A 362 8.29 -24.31 26.69
N ILE A 363 8.62 -23.02 26.77
CA ILE A 363 9.73 -22.53 27.59
C ILE A 363 9.51 -22.91 29.07
N LYS A 364 8.28 -22.68 29.58
CA LYS A 364 7.86 -23.05 30.93
C LYS A 364 7.79 -24.55 31.20
N GLN A 365 7.79 -25.40 30.18
CA GLN A 365 7.82 -26.87 30.32
C GLN A 365 9.24 -27.42 30.26
N ASP A 366 10.19 -26.65 29.74
CA ASP A 366 11.56 -27.09 29.52
C ASP A 366 12.46 -27.01 30.76
N TYR A 367 11.98 -26.59 31.93
CA TYR A 367 12.78 -26.46 33.17
C TYR A 367 13.39 -27.79 33.68
N GLN A 368 12.94 -28.93 33.18
CA GLN A 368 13.46 -30.25 33.56
C GLN A 368 14.60 -30.66 32.62
N GLY A 369 15.85 -30.42 33.03
CA GLY A 369 17.02 -30.88 32.29
C GLY A 369 18.36 -30.55 32.93
N SER A 370 19.45 -30.93 32.24
CA SER A 370 20.84 -30.71 32.66
C SER A 370 21.50 -29.48 32.02
N GLY A 371 20.80 -28.81 31.10
CA GLY A 371 21.29 -27.61 30.42
C GLY A 371 21.41 -26.44 31.40
N ASN A 372 22.46 -25.64 31.22
CA ASN A 372 22.78 -24.48 32.06
C ASN A 372 23.30 -23.32 31.19
N LEU A 373 23.32 -22.11 31.75
CA LEU A 373 23.70 -20.90 31.03
C LEU A 373 25.15 -20.94 30.51
N GLU A 374 26.10 -21.42 31.31
CA GLU A 374 27.51 -21.52 30.92
C GLU A 374 27.71 -22.41 29.70
N ALA A 375 27.05 -23.57 29.68
CA ALA A 375 27.11 -24.52 28.56
C ALA A 375 26.55 -23.89 27.28
N VAL A 376 25.41 -23.19 27.37
CA VAL A 376 24.81 -22.50 26.21
C VAL A 376 25.72 -21.38 25.72
N PHE A 377 26.33 -20.61 26.63
CA PHE A 377 27.30 -19.59 26.28
C PHE A 377 28.51 -20.18 25.55
N CYS A 378 29.11 -21.25 26.07
CA CYS A 378 30.28 -21.89 25.45
C CYS A 378 29.96 -22.41 24.05
N LYS A 379 28.85 -23.15 23.88
CA LYS A 379 28.41 -23.66 22.57
C LYS A 379 28.16 -22.52 21.59
N THR A 380 27.50 -21.46 22.04
CA THR A 380 27.20 -20.29 21.20
C THR A 380 28.48 -19.57 20.78
N LEU A 381 29.42 -19.40 21.71
CA LEU A 381 30.71 -18.78 21.43
C LEU A 381 31.51 -19.59 20.41
N ASP A 382 31.55 -20.92 20.56
CA ASP A 382 32.23 -21.82 19.63
C ASP A 382 31.66 -21.70 18.21
N MET A 383 30.33 -21.75 18.08
CA MET A 383 29.64 -21.58 16.80
C MET A 383 29.96 -20.22 16.14
N ILE A 384 29.97 -19.13 16.93
CA ILE A 384 30.26 -17.79 16.42
C ILE A 384 31.69 -17.68 15.93
N LEU A 385 32.66 -18.14 16.73
CA LEU A 385 34.06 -18.04 16.39
C LEU A 385 34.40 -18.91 15.18
N LEU A 386 33.88 -20.13 15.09
CA LEU A 386 34.03 -20.95 13.88
C LEU A 386 33.47 -20.24 12.63
N HIS A 387 32.32 -19.57 12.74
CA HIS A 387 31.76 -18.82 11.61
C HIS A 387 32.61 -17.59 11.25
N LEU A 388 32.98 -16.77 12.24
CA LEU A 388 33.71 -15.51 12.01
C LEU A 388 35.16 -15.73 11.57
N LEU A 389 35.78 -16.81 12.02
CA LEU A 389 37.13 -17.19 11.59
C LEU A 389 37.14 -17.85 10.23
N SER A 390 36.02 -18.37 9.70
CA SER A 390 35.97 -18.95 8.35
C SER A 390 36.27 -17.91 7.27
N VAL A 391 36.65 -18.37 6.07
CA VAL A 391 36.91 -17.53 4.90
C VAL A 391 35.74 -16.59 4.57
N SER A 392 34.49 -17.03 4.75
CA SER A 392 33.29 -16.20 4.48
C SER A 392 32.93 -15.24 5.64
N GLY A 393 33.52 -15.44 6.82
CA GLY A 393 33.31 -14.64 8.02
C GLY A 393 34.40 -13.59 8.25
N ALA A 394 35.62 -13.86 7.78
CA ALA A 394 36.82 -13.10 8.09
C ALA A 394 36.71 -11.60 7.73
N GLU A 395 36.06 -11.28 6.61
CA GLU A 395 35.79 -9.89 6.18
C GLU A 395 35.04 -9.07 7.25
N LYS A 396 34.24 -9.72 8.11
CA LYS A 396 33.43 -9.05 9.15
C LYS A 396 34.23 -8.69 10.40
N ILE A 397 35.46 -9.19 10.52
CA ILE A 397 36.32 -9.05 11.71
C ILE A 397 37.73 -8.56 11.37
N GLN A 398 37.95 -8.03 10.17
CA GLN A 398 39.27 -7.55 9.71
C GLN A 398 39.96 -6.54 10.62
N GLN A 399 39.18 -5.72 11.32
CA GLN A 399 39.68 -4.79 12.33
C GLN A 399 40.49 -5.49 13.44
N HIS A 400 40.15 -6.74 13.77
CA HIS A 400 40.87 -7.53 14.77
C HIS A 400 42.19 -8.05 14.24
N TYR A 401 42.23 -8.53 12.99
CA TYR A 401 43.49 -8.92 12.34
C TYR A 401 44.45 -7.73 12.24
N LEU A 402 43.96 -6.56 11.82
CA LEU A 402 44.76 -5.33 11.81
C LEU A 402 45.27 -4.97 13.20
N SER A 403 44.40 -4.97 14.21
CA SER A 403 44.77 -4.61 15.59
C SER A 403 45.81 -5.57 16.17
N TYR A 404 45.66 -6.87 15.91
CA TYR A 404 46.63 -7.89 16.30
C TYR A 404 47.94 -7.74 15.53
N ALA A 405 47.90 -7.50 14.23
CA ALA A 405 49.10 -7.32 13.40
C ALA A 405 49.93 -6.12 13.88
N LYS A 406 49.28 -5.00 14.24
CA LYS A 406 49.94 -3.86 14.88
C LYS A 406 50.57 -4.24 16.22
N ALA A 407 49.84 -4.95 17.08
CA ALA A 407 50.34 -5.38 18.39
C ALA A 407 51.54 -6.32 18.30
N GLN A 408 51.56 -7.19 17.29
CA GLN A 408 52.66 -8.13 17.02
C GLN A 408 53.76 -7.57 16.11
N SER A 409 53.74 -6.26 15.80
CA SER A 409 54.69 -5.61 14.89
C SER A 409 54.78 -6.26 13.50
N LYS A 410 53.70 -6.88 13.03
CA LYS A 410 53.58 -7.47 11.68
C LYS A 410 53.26 -6.43 10.60
N CYS A 411 52.81 -5.23 10.98
CA CYS A 411 52.62 -4.07 10.11
C CYS A 411 52.92 -2.76 10.86
N ASP A 412 53.03 -1.64 10.14
CA ASP A 412 53.24 -0.32 10.77
C ASP A 412 51.99 0.11 11.56
N THR A 413 52.22 0.67 12.74
CA THR A 413 51.20 1.30 13.59
C THR A 413 50.33 2.34 12.85
N GLN A 414 50.86 3.01 11.82
CA GLN A 414 50.14 4.01 11.02
C GLN A 414 49.21 3.41 9.96
N VAL A 415 49.28 2.11 9.68
CA VAL A 415 48.41 1.45 8.69
C VAL A 415 46.95 1.64 9.11
N ASN A 416 46.17 2.29 8.24
CA ASN A 416 44.73 2.43 8.43
C ASN A 416 43.98 1.24 7.81
N TYR A 417 42.69 1.12 8.11
CA TYR A 417 41.85 0.01 7.62
C TYR A 417 41.85 -0.12 6.10
N LYS A 418 41.85 0.99 5.36
CA LYS A 418 41.84 0.95 3.89
C LYS A 418 43.13 0.35 3.35
N THR A 419 44.27 0.85 3.80
CA THR A 419 45.59 0.33 3.40
C THR A 419 45.75 -1.14 3.79
N TRP A 420 45.22 -1.55 4.95
CA TRP A 420 45.20 -2.95 5.37
C TRP A 420 44.48 -3.85 4.35
N CYS A 421 43.27 -3.48 3.93
CA CYS A 421 42.51 -4.26 2.95
C CYS A 421 43.16 -4.30 1.56
N GLU A 422 43.85 -3.22 1.15
CA GLU A 422 44.44 -3.11 -0.19
C GLU A 422 45.84 -3.77 -0.29
N GLU A 423 46.67 -3.65 0.74
CA GLU A 423 48.09 -4.01 0.68
C GLU A 423 48.48 -5.24 1.53
N TYR A 424 47.65 -5.63 2.51
CA TYR A 424 47.97 -6.69 3.47
C TYR A 424 47.09 -7.95 3.34
N PHE A 425 46.44 -8.13 2.19
CA PHE A 425 45.52 -9.25 1.94
C PHE A 425 46.14 -10.64 2.18
N GLU A 426 47.35 -10.91 1.67
CA GLU A 426 48.01 -12.21 1.86
C GLU A 426 48.37 -12.49 3.33
N LEU A 427 48.77 -11.44 4.06
CA LEU A 427 49.07 -11.53 5.49
C LEU A 427 47.78 -11.79 6.29
N GLU A 428 46.69 -11.11 5.96
CA GLU A 428 45.38 -11.33 6.57
C GLU A 428 44.90 -12.77 6.36
N GLN A 429 44.98 -13.30 5.14
CA GLN A 429 44.60 -14.70 4.86
C GLN A 429 45.44 -15.70 5.66
N THR A 430 46.75 -15.46 5.76
CA THR A 430 47.63 -16.33 6.55
C THR A 430 47.24 -16.30 8.03
N MET A 431 46.99 -15.11 8.59
CA MET A 431 46.56 -14.95 9.98
C MET A 431 45.19 -15.56 10.24
N GLN A 432 44.24 -15.40 9.32
CA GLN A 432 42.93 -16.01 9.38
C GLN A 432 43.04 -17.54 9.48
N ALA A 433 43.81 -18.17 8.60
CA ALA A 433 44.03 -19.62 8.61
C ALA A 433 44.72 -20.10 9.90
N GLU A 434 45.69 -19.33 10.41
CA GLU A 434 46.36 -19.61 11.69
C GLU A 434 45.37 -19.56 12.88
N TRP A 435 44.53 -18.53 12.95
CA TRP A 435 43.56 -18.35 14.04
C TRP A 435 42.49 -19.44 14.00
N GLU A 436 41.97 -19.71 12.81
CA GLU A 436 40.99 -20.76 12.57
C GLU A 436 41.53 -22.14 13.00
N ALA A 437 42.73 -22.51 12.57
CA ALA A 437 43.36 -23.77 12.94
C ALA A 437 43.63 -23.85 14.46
N SER A 438 44.10 -22.76 15.06
CA SER A 438 44.35 -22.67 16.51
C SER A 438 43.07 -22.88 17.31
N TYR A 439 41.97 -22.21 16.93
CA TYR A 439 40.70 -22.34 17.64
C TYR A 439 40.06 -23.72 17.46
N ALA A 440 40.11 -24.26 16.24
CA ALA A 440 39.64 -25.61 15.96
C ALA A 440 40.40 -26.66 16.78
N GLN A 441 41.71 -26.48 16.98
CA GLN A 441 42.52 -27.35 17.85
C GLN A 441 42.15 -27.21 19.32
N LEU A 442 41.81 -26.00 19.78
CA LEU A 442 41.36 -25.75 21.15
C LEU A 442 40.05 -26.49 21.43
N ILE A 443 39.05 -26.37 20.55
CA ILE A 443 37.73 -27.02 20.72
C ILE A 443 37.87 -28.56 20.79
N LYS A 444 38.78 -29.14 19.99
CA LYS A 444 39.06 -30.60 20.01
C LYS A 444 39.47 -31.11 21.40
N GLN A 445 39.96 -30.24 22.28
CA GLN A 445 40.43 -30.61 23.62
C GLN A 445 39.36 -30.50 24.70
N SER A 446 38.09 -30.27 24.33
CA SER A 446 36.99 -30.01 25.28
C SER A 446 37.37 -28.93 26.30
N PRO A 447 37.65 -27.70 25.81
CA PRO A 447 38.25 -26.66 26.65
C PRO A 447 37.27 -26.21 27.74
N THR A 448 37.81 -25.63 28.80
CA THR A 448 37.05 -24.92 29.83
C THR A 448 36.62 -23.54 29.36
N LEU A 449 35.70 -22.88 30.07
CA LEU A 449 35.34 -21.48 29.81
C LEU A 449 36.57 -20.57 29.87
N GLU A 450 37.41 -20.71 30.88
CA GLU A 450 38.62 -19.91 31.06
C GLU A 450 39.60 -20.04 29.89
N GLN A 451 39.78 -21.26 29.36
CA GLN A 451 40.64 -21.49 28.18
C GLN A 451 40.08 -20.79 26.93
N ARG A 452 38.75 -20.78 26.74
CA ARG A 452 38.11 -20.04 25.64
C ARG A 452 38.30 -18.54 25.78
N LEU A 453 38.08 -18.00 26.99
CA LEU A 453 38.23 -16.56 27.26
C LEU A 453 39.69 -16.11 27.10
N THR A 454 40.65 -16.93 27.53
CA THR A 454 42.09 -16.66 27.35
C THR A 454 42.46 -16.59 25.87
N TRP A 455 41.96 -17.55 25.08
CA TRP A 455 42.17 -17.54 23.63
C TRP A 455 41.54 -16.29 22.99
N LEU A 456 40.32 -15.94 23.39
CA LEU A 456 39.61 -14.75 22.89
C LEU A 456 40.37 -13.45 23.22
N GLU A 457 40.89 -13.31 24.43
CA GLU A 457 41.67 -12.14 24.85
C GLU A 457 42.98 -11.99 24.05
N GLN A 458 43.62 -13.10 23.70
CA GLN A 458 44.85 -13.09 22.91
C GLN A 458 44.64 -12.50 21.51
N TYR A 459 43.52 -12.82 20.86
CA TYR A 459 43.29 -12.49 19.45
C TYR A 459 42.32 -11.32 19.22
N PHE A 460 41.37 -11.11 20.12
CA PHE A 460 40.31 -10.11 19.98
C PHE A 460 40.39 -9.06 21.09
N TYR A 461 39.79 -9.35 22.25
CA TYR A 461 39.62 -8.42 23.37
C TYR A 461 39.31 -9.19 24.64
N LYS A 462 39.51 -8.56 25.80
CA LYS A 462 39.07 -9.15 27.06
C LYS A 462 37.55 -9.22 27.15
N LEU A 463 36.99 -10.38 27.50
CA LEU A 463 35.56 -10.59 27.71
C LEU A 463 35.32 -11.05 29.15
N ASP A 464 34.73 -10.19 29.96
CA ASP A 464 34.34 -10.50 31.34
C ASP A 464 32.91 -11.08 31.33
N VAL A 465 32.75 -12.33 31.80
CA VAL A 465 31.47 -13.04 31.88
C VAL A 465 31.05 -13.14 33.34
N ILE A 466 29.91 -12.57 33.69
CA ILE A 466 29.44 -12.42 35.08
C ILE A 466 28.04 -13.02 35.22
N GLY A 467 27.84 -13.86 36.25
CA GLY A 467 26.51 -14.38 36.62
C GLY A 467 25.99 -15.56 35.78
N PHE A 468 26.86 -16.22 35.00
CA PHE A 468 26.49 -17.40 34.19
C PHE A 468 26.57 -18.73 34.96
N ASP A 469 27.07 -18.72 36.18
CA ASP A 469 27.21 -19.87 37.10
C ASP A 469 25.92 -20.19 37.89
N ARG A 470 24.77 -19.69 37.42
CA ARG A 470 23.44 -19.87 38.03
C ARG A 470 23.00 -21.33 37.99
N THR A 471 22.83 -21.93 39.16
CA THR A 471 22.36 -23.33 39.31
C THR A 471 20.85 -23.48 39.31
N ASP A 472 20.13 -22.38 39.56
CA ASP A 472 18.66 -22.31 39.62
C ASP A 472 17.99 -22.21 38.24
N ILE A 473 18.76 -21.90 37.20
CA ILE A 473 18.30 -21.89 35.81
C ILE A 473 18.77 -23.18 35.14
N GLN A 474 17.86 -24.15 35.05
CA GLN A 474 18.09 -25.41 34.35
C GLN A 474 17.05 -25.64 33.28
N PHE A 475 17.45 -26.27 32.19
CA PHE A 475 16.53 -26.60 31.11
C PHE A 475 16.94 -27.85 30.33
N LYS A 476 15.98 -28.40 29.59
CA LYS A 476 16.20 -29.53 28.71
C LYS A 476 17.23 -29.20 27.63
N GLU A 477 18.24 -30.05 27.50
CA GLU A 477 19.22 -29.93 26.42
C GLU A 477 18.55 -30.06 25.06
N TYR A 478 18.91 -29.15 24.15
CA TYR A 478 18.32 -28.99 22.82
C TYR A 478 16.81 -28.68 22.86
N GLY A 479 16.32 -28.20 24.01
CA GLY A 479 14.97 -27.70 24.20
C GLY A 479 14.73 -26.33 23.58
N THR A 480 13.50 -25.86 23.73
CA THR A 480 13.03 -24.52 23.35
C THR A 480 13.80 -23.45 24.11
N THR A 481 14.02 -23.63 25.42
CA THR A 481 14.75 -22.68 26.26
C THR A 481 16.22 -22.54 25.83
N GLU A 482 16.94 -23.65 25.64
CA GLU A 482 18.33 -23.60 25.14
C GLU A 482 18.40 -22.91 23.76
N SER A 483 17.47 -23.25 22.87
CA SER A 483 17.39 -22.65 21.53
C SER A 483 17.17 -21.14 21.59
N LEU A 484 16.25 -20.68 22.44
CA LEU A 484 15.98 -19.27 22.68
C LEU A 484 17.24 -18.53 23.18
N LEU A 485 17.90 -19.08 24.19
CA LEU A 485 19.09 -18.48 24.78
C LEU A 485 20.25 -18.43 23.80
N THR A 486 20.43 -19.49 23.00
CA THR A 486 21.44 -19.55 21.92
C THR A 486 21.20 -18.43 20.91
N ILE A 487 19.94 -18.20 20.52
CA ILE A 487 19.57 -17.12 19.60
C ILE A 487 19.91 -15.75 20.19
N LEU A 488 19.52 -15.49 21.44
CA LEU A 488 19.78 -14.21 22.11
C LEU A 488 21.28 -13.93 22.21
N LEU A 489 22.05 -14.90 22.71
CA LEU A 489 23.49 -14.81 22.84
C LEU A 489 24.17 -14.62 21.48
N ASN A 490 23.74 -15.35 20.45
CA ASN A 490 24.27 -15.21 19.11
C ASN A 490 24.06 -13.80 18.54
N GLU A 491 22.88 -13.22 18.71
CA GLU A 491 22.61 -11.85 18.25
C GLU A 491 23.47 -10.81 18.95
N ILE A 492 23.69 -11.00 20.24
CA ILE A 492 24.47 -10.07 21.04
C ILE A 492 25.95 -10.20 20.68
N LEU A 493 26.52 -11.40 20.82
CA LEU A 493 27.95 -11.65 20.69
C LEU A 493 28.48 -11.39 19.28
N VAL A 494 27.77 -11.80 18.22
CA VAL A 494 28.20 -11.52 16.83
C VAL A 494 28.34 -10.02 16.59
N ASN A 495 27.45 -9.21 17.16
CA ASN A 495 27.54 -7.75 17.04
C ASN A 495 28.71 -7.20 17.85
N VAL A 496 29.00 -7.75 19.03
CA VAL A 496 30.19 -7.35 19.81
C VAL A 496 31.46 -7.56 18.98
N PHE A 497 31.66 -8.74 18.40
CA PHE A 497 32.84 -9.01 17.58
C PHE A 497 32.95 -8.04 16.39
N LYS A 498 31.85 -7.75 15.71
CA LYS A 498 31.83 -6.82 14.56
C LYS A 498 32.14 -5.38 14.92
N TYR A 499 31.69 -4.91 16.08
CA TYR A 499 31.73 -3.49 16.43
C TYR A 499 32.77 -3.13 17.48
N TYR A 500 33.45 -4.11 18.08
CA TYR A 500 34.54 -3.82 19.00
C TYR A 500 35.71 -3.15 18.26
N SER A 501 36.15 -2.01 18.80
CA SER A 501 37.19 -1.14 18.24
C SER A 501 37.91 -0.29 19.30
N SER A 502 37.81 -0.66 20.59
CA SER A 502 38.35 0.15 21.68
C SER A 502 39.88 0.30 21.60
N GLU A 503 40.38 1.53 21.48
CA GLU A 503 41.82 1.81 21.45
C GLU A 503 42.46 1.54 22.82
N SER A 504 41.70 1.80 23.89
CA SER A 504 42.12 1.55 25.27
C SER A 504 42.08 0.07 25.69
N LYS A 505 41.66 -0.83 24.79
CA LYS A 505 41.50 -2.27 25.04
C LYS A 505 40.65 -2.59 26.27
N GLN A 506 39.65 -1.77 26.55
CA GLN A 506 38.70 -2.02 27.63
C GLN A 506 37.96 -3.34 27.40
N ALA A 507 37.64 -4.03 28.49
CA ALA A 507 36.93 -5.30 28.43
C ALA A 507 35.48 -5.10 27.98
N VAL A 508 34.99 -6.04 27.18
CA VAL A 508 33.55 -6.23 27.00
C VAL A 508 33.02 -6.93 28.23
N VAL A 509 31.89 -6.47 28.76
CA VAL A 509 31.24 -7.09 29.91
C VAL A 509 29.94 -7.74 29.46
N LEU A 510 29.82 -9.05 29.66
CA LEU A 510 28.58 -9.82 29.50
C LEU A 510 28.09 -10.26 30.87
N GLU A 511 26.97 -9.68 31.30
CA GLU A 511 26.43 -9.87 32.63
C GLU A 511 25.04 -10.51 32.56
N TRP A 512 24.79 -11.45 33.46
CA TRP A 512 23.48 -12.01 33.72
C TRP A 512 23.03 -11.66 35.14
N VAL A 513 21.97 -10.84 35.26
CA VAL A 513 21.49 -10.32 36.54
C VAL A 513 19.98 -10.43 36.66
N GLU A 514 19.50 -10.54 37.89
CA GLU A 514 18.07 -10.47 38.18
C GLU A 514 17.67 -9.03 38.54
N ARG A 515 16.68 -8.48 37.84
CA ARG A 515 16.14 -7.13 38.08
C ARG A 515 14.63 -7.14 37.94
N GLU A 516 13.94 -6.68 38.99
CA GLU A 516 12.47 -6.45 38.97
C GLU A 516 11.63 -7.63 38.45
N GLY A 517 12.03 -8.87 38.76
CA GLY A 517 11.32 -10.08 38.30
C GLY A 517 11.71 -10.57 36.91
N TYR A 518 12.78 -10.03 36.32
CA TYR A 518 13.36 -10.45 35.04
C TYR A 518 14.79 -10.96 35.24
N GLN A 519 15.14 -12.01 34.49
CA GLN A 519 16.51 -12.42 34.21
C GLN A 519 17.02 -11.61 33.03
N VAL A 520 17.95 -10.70 33.28
CA VAL A 520 18.43 -9.70 32.32
C VAL A 520 19.84 -10.06 31.87
N LEU A 521 19.96 -10.26 30.56
CA LEU A 521 21.23 -10.38 29.86
C LEU A 521 21.66 -8.99 29.39
N ILE A 522 22.81 -8.55 29.87
CA ILE A 522 23.38 -7.23 29.60
C ILE A 522 24.72 -7.41 28.90
N CYS A 523 24.91 -6.74 27.78
CA CYS A 523 26.20 -6.69 27.12
C CYS A 523 26.64 -5.24 26.93
N SER A 524 27.76 -4.91 27.57
CA SER A 524 28.39 -3.58 27.49
C SER A 524 29.64 -3.66 26.64
N ASN A 525 29.60 -3.02 25.47
CA ASN A 525 30.75 -2.85 24.60
C ASN A 525 31.33 -1.42 24.79
N PRO A 526 32.60 -1.31 25.22
CA PRO A 526 33.22 -0.03 25.57
C PRO A 526 33.60 0.84 24.37
N SER A 527 33.47 0.32 23.15
CA SER A 527 33.92 1.05 21.94
C SER A 527 33.09 2.33 21.75
N ILE A 528 33.77 3.48 21.71
CA ILE A 528 33.09 4.77 21.51
C ILE A 528 32.69 4.95 20.04
N ARG A 529 31.81 5.93 19.78
CA ARG A 529 31.29 6.16 18.43
C ARG A 529 32.39 6.51 17.41
N SER A 530 33.42 7.25 17.83
CA SER A 530 34.53 7.65 16.96
C SER A 530 35.48 6.51 16.61
N GLU A 531 35.53 5.47 17.44
CA GLU A 531 36.35 4.27 17.19
C GLU A 531 35.68 3.31 16.20
N ARG A 532 34.34 3.33 16.14
CA ARG A 532 33.55 2.43 15.31
C ARG A 532 33.55 2.87 13.84
N THR A 533 34.15 2.06 12.98
CA THR A 533 34.05 2.18 11.52
C THR A 533 32.63 1.91 11.00
N ILE A 534 31.84 1.11 11.72
CA ILE A 534 30.44 0.81 11.42
C ILE A 534 29.55 1.34 12.54
N ILE A 535 28.75 2.36 12.23
CA ILE A 535 27.95 3.12 13.21
C ILE A 535 26.56 2.48 13.44
N LYS A 536 26.09 1.61 12.52
CA LYS A 536 24.77 0.99 12.60
C LYS A 536 24.88 -0.46 13.09
N GLY A 537 24.26 -0.75 14.24
CA GLY A 537 23.99 -2.13 14.66
C GLY A 537 23.07 -2.87 13.67
N SER A 538 22.92 -4.19 13.85
CA SER A 538 22.05 -5.00 12.99
C SER A 538 20.58 -4.57 13.13
N HIS A 539 20.09 -3.73 12.22
CA HIS A 539 18.70 -3.26 12.22
C HIS A 539 17.72 -4.44 12.26
N LYS A 540 17.98 -5.46 11.43
CA LYS A 540 17.17 -6.69 11.37
C LYS A 540 17.24 -7.50 12.67
N GLY A 541 18.42 -7.58 13.29
CA GLY A 541 18.59 -8.27 14.58
C GLY A 541 17.81 -7.59 15.71
N HIS A 542 17.85 -6.25 15.78
CA HIS A 542 17.09 -5.51 16.79
C HIS A 542 15.58 -5.58 16.57
N VAL A 543 15.11 -5.56 15.31
CA VAL A 543 13.69 -5.77 14.99
C VAL A 543 13.25 -7.14 15.50
N PHE A 544 14.05 -8.17 15.27
CA PHE A 544 13.74 -9.50 15.78
C PHE A 544 13.72 -9.59 17.30
N LEU A 545 14.74 -9.07 17.99
CA LEU A 545 14.76 -9.05 19.45
C LEU A 545 13.55 -8.29 20.01
N SER A 546 13.14 -7.19 19.37
CA SER A 546 11.93 -6.45 19.74
C SER A 546 10.65 -7.27 19.54
N THR A 547 10.52 -7.99 18.43
CA THR A 547 9.37 -8.86 18.16
C THR A 547 9.32 -10.03 19.13
N LEU A 548 10.46 -10.68 19.36
CA LEU A 548 10.59 -11.75 20.34
C LEU A 548 10.20 -11.27 21.73
N ALA A 549 10.72 -10.10 22.14
CA ALA A 549 10.43 -9.52 23.45
C ALA A 549 8.92 -9.30 23.66
N ARG A 550 8.24 -8.72 22.67
CA ARG A 550 6.78 -8.53 22.70
C ARG A 550 6.01 -9.86 22.80
N LYS A 551 6.51 -10.92 22.16
CA LYS A 551 5.85 -12.23 22.10
C LYS A 551 6.05 -13.06 23.39
N THR A 552 7.10 -12.78 24.15
CA THR A 552 7.46 -13.47 25.40
C THR A 552 7.28 -12.61 26.65
N ASP A 553 6.56 -11.49 26.57
CA ASP A 553 6.37 -10.52 27.66
C ASP A 553 7.70 -10.05 28.29
N SER A 554 8.75 -10.01 27.46
CA SER A 554 10.13 -9.74 27.82
C SER A 554 10.50 -8.28 27.50
N LEU A 555 11.61 -7.83 28.07
CA LEU A 555 12.12 -6.47 27.90
C LEU A 555 13.27 -6.47 26.90
N PHE A 556 13.29 -5.50 25.98
CA PHE A 556 14.44 -5.28 25.10
C PHE A 556 14.74 -3.79 25.02
N ASN A 557 15.89 -3.40 25.58
CA ASN A 557 16.37 -2.02 25.51
C ASN A 557 17.28 -1.88 24.29
N LYS A 558 16.75 -1.24 23.25
CA LYS A 558 17.51 -0.98 22.02
C LYS A 558 18.67 -0.02 22.32
N PRO A 559 19.91 -0.34 21.89
CA PRO A 559 21.05 0.53 22.13
C PRO A 559 20.86 1.91 21.49
N ILE A 560 21.15 2.97 22.25
CA ILE A 560 21.13 4.36 21.78
C ILE A 560 22.47 4.66 21.09
N LEU A 561 22.42 5.30 19.92
CA LEU A 561 23.58 5.59 19.06
C LEU A 561 24.61 6.56 19.65
N GLN A 562 24.32 7.18 20.80
CA GLN A 562 25.08 8.32 21.33
C GLN A 562 26.07 7.95 22.46
N ASP A 563 25.94 6.78 23.11
CA ASP A 563 26.80 6.35 24.23
C ASP A 563 27.39 4.93 24.04
N ASN A 564 28.17 4.47 25.04
CA ASN A 564 28.69 3.10 25.16
C ASN A 564 27.62 2.09 24.69
N PHE A 565 27.99 1.16 23.82
CA PHE A 565 27.02 0.25 23.22
C PHE A 565 26.59 -0.78 24.28
N VAL A 566 25.48 -0.49 24.95
CA VAL A 566 24.86 -1.37 25.94
C VAL A 566 23.57 -1.94 25.34
N LEU A 567 23.47 -3.26 25.32
CA LEU A 567 22.29 -4.01 24.91
C LEU A 567 21.78 -4.80 26.11
N GLU A 568 20.50 -4.63 26.41
CA GLU A 568 19.84 -5.37 27.51
C GLU A 568 18.62 -6.13 26.98
N PHE A 569 18.52 -7.40 27.36
CA PHE A 569 17.37 -8.25 27.07
C PHE A 569 16.93 -8.96 28.37
N GLY A 570 15.70 -8.71 28.82
CA GLY A 570 15.15 -9.25 30.07
C GLY A 570 14.06 -10.29 29.83
N LEU A 571 14.28 -11.53 30.25
CA LEU A 571 13.29 -12.61 30.23
C LEU A 571 12.57 -12.67 31.59
N PRO A 572 11.22 -12.76 31.65
CA PRO A 572 10.51 -12.93 32.91
C PRO A 572 11.02 -14.14 33.70
N ASN A 573 11.19 -14.00 35.01
CA ASN A 573 11.62 -15.10 35.89
C ASN A 573 10.74 -16.34 35.71
N GLU A 574 9.43 -16.15 35.52
CA GLU A 574 8.47 -17.24 35.32
C GLU A 574 8.70 -18.08 34.06
N LEU A 575 9.54 -17.62 33.12
CA LEU A 575 9.93 -18.41 31.95
C LEU A 575 11.15 -19.29 32.22
N LEU A 576 12.09 -18.84 33.06
CA LEU A 576 13.40 -19.51 33.23
C LEU A 576 13.57 -20.22 34.56
N ILE A 577 12.79 -19.84 35.57
CA ILE A 577 12.90 -20.35 36.93
C ILE A 577 11.57 -21.01 37.28
N SER A 578 11.60 -22.29 37.66
CA SER A 578 10.40 -22.94 38.21
C SER A 578 10.10 -22.34 39.58
N LYS A 579 8.86 -21.89 39.80
CA LYS A 579 8.41 -21.48 41.15
C LYS A 579 8.55 -22.60 42.17
#